data_AF-A0A4S8KUA3-F1
#
_entry.id   AF-A0A4S8KUA3-F1
#
_cell.length_a   1.000
_cell.length_b   1.000
_cell.length_c   1.000
_cell.angle_alpha   90.00
_cell.angle_beta   90.00
_cell.angle_gamma   90.00
#
_symmetry.space_group_name_H-M   'P 1'
#
loop_
_entity.id
_entity.type
_entity.pdbx_description
1 polymer ?
#
loop_
_entity_poly.entity_id
_entity_poly.type
_entity_poly.pdbx_seq_one_letter_code
_entity_poly.pdbx_strand_id
1 'polypeptide(L)'
;MPRKRTRKIDKTTGASAPRMALGSVPNTSGVGSGDENGRRKRKLDVTVVTHKSALDVNNDPSDADDDETEPLDYSTHFSKFPPDTQWCRGCNDSSETPKVTCDDCKHISPNWSRFICPPCEHSSKGAPDIKLSEFVYHGFYDSNGAPIPKVLLEIRNRQFTWFKPLKLERLAIVQLQVAGIAQDLEIPYQIAVLKASAYASGVVSVSEVLGHQLRSPETDNPDLPCCPQPLLISKIAFDLATEDGVSEYGREMVNLRHAINSMGITRVVFFVVSHSDPETGDLHFAPGGAGAERLEIVMKALFSPATTEWLRPKETYLFTLVCGSKPITADGYRHLQTYVTSRFFENIFLFPTNNLQPLELTSFITNLLDHVLFRHEPIGTMIPVVLKELSTLGLHTRILHLGLRTDSRGRWISYADRYVWTQRTRRPWGLDAPAFCPQCNTIKSFRGVERLEGPDGKLVVQFKCHGANCRAAVTVPLTSAEYKLVRGPREPCGGWQQHDFQWNEELLGRF
;
A
#
# COMPACT_ATOMS: atom_id res chain seq x y z
N MET A 1 -10.60 -7.01 47.94
CA MET A 1 -10.23 -5.92 47.01
C MET A 1 -9.41 -6.50 45.86
N PRO A 2 -9.87 -6.46 44.61
CA PRO A 2 -9.11 -7.03 43.50
C PRO A 2 -8.05 -6.03 43.02
N ARG A 3 -6.81 -6.50 42.91
CA ARG A 3 -5.67 -5.75 42.36
C ARG A 3 -5.94 -5.43 40.88
N LYS A 4 -6.03 -4.14 40.54
CA LYS A 4 -6.04 -3.66 39.15
C LYS A 4 -4.74 -4.09 38.46
N ARG A 5 -4.83 -5.04 37.53
CA ARG A 5 -3.82 -5.25 36.48
C ARG A 5 -3.89 -4.04 35.54
N THR A 6 -2.90 -3.16 35.57
CA THR A 6 -2.66 -2.16 34.54
C THR A 6 -2.22 -2.88 33.27
N ARG A 7 -3.16 -3.15 32.37
CA ARG A 7 -2.84 -3.44 30.96
C ARG A 7 -2.22 -2.17 30.37
N LYS A 8 -0.99 -2.25 29.85
CA LYS A 8 -0.47 -1.24 28.93
C LYS A 8 -1.43 -1.21 27.75
N ILE A 9 -2.08 -0.07 27.55
CA ILE A 9 -2.93 0.17 26.38
C ILE A 9 -1.94 0.43 25.24
N ASP A 10 -1.81 -0.51 24.32
CA ASP A 10 -1.14 -0.24 23.06
C ASP A 10 -1.96 0.83 22.33
N LYS A 11 -1.32 1.99 22.09
CA LYS A 11 -1.90 3.12 21.37
C LYS A 11 -1.96 2.77 19.88
N THR A 12 -2.93 1.94 19.49
CA THR A 12 -3.00 1.39 18.12
C THR A 12 -3.65 2.32 17.09
N THR A 13 -4.22 3.46 17.50
CA THR A 13 -4.87 4.40 16.58
C THR A 13 -4.65 5.86 16.97
N GLY A 14 -3.92 6.62 16.13
CA GLY A 14 -3.94 8.09 16.08
C GLY A 14 -3.79 8.83 17.43
N ALA A 15 -3.12 8.22 18.40
CA ALA A 15 -2.99 8.80 19.73
C ALA A 15 -2.01 9.97 19.68
N SER A 16 -2.24 11.00 20.50
CA SER A 16 -1.33 12.14 20.54
C SER A 16 0.10 11.73 20.88
N ALA A 17 1.04 12.40 20.19
CA ALA A 17 2.48 12.23 20.33
C ALA A 17 3.12 13.61 20.55
N PRO A 18 4.12 13.72 21.45
CA PRO A 18 4.77 14.99 21.72
C PRO A 18 5.57 15.46 20.50
N ARG A 19 5.55 16.78 20.25
CA ARG A 19 6.44 17.38 19.24
C ARG A 19 7.89 17.30 19.73
N MET A 20 8.76 16.66 18.96
CA MET A 20 10.17 16.46 19.31
C MET A 20 11.07 16.60 18.08
N ALA A 21 12.28 17.12 18.26
CA ALA A 21 13.28 17.13 17.20
C ALA A 21 13.75 15.70 16.91
N LEU A 22 14.01 15.41 15.63
CA LEU A 22 14.56 14.12 15.20
C LEU A 22 15.90 13.85 15.91
N GLY A 23 16.16 12.59 16.26
CA GLY A 23 17.36 12.18 17.00
C GLY A 23 17.40 12.62 18.47
N SER A 24 16.33 13.22 19.00
CA SER A 24 16.27 13.61 20.42
C SER A 24 15.74 12.46 21.28
N VAL A 25 16.57 11.93 22.17
CA VAL A 25 16.15 10.95 23.17
C VAL A 25 15.27 11.65 24.23
N PRO A 26 14.08 11.12 24.58
CA PRO A 26 13.39 11.57 25.77
C PRO A 26 14.23 11.19 27.00
N ASN A 27 14.82 12.20 27.65
CA ASN A 27 15.36 12.04 29.01
C ASN A 27 14.21 11.65 29.94
N THR A 28 14.02 10.35 30.16
CA THR A 28 13.24 9.84 31.29
C THR A 28 14.13 9.83 32.53
N SER A 29 14.60 11.01 32.95
CA SER A 29 15.20 11.25 34.25
C SER A 29 14.22 12.08 35.08
N GLY A 30 13.28 11.39 35.73
CA GLY A 30 12.22 12.06 36.48
C GLY A 30 11.34 11.16 37.32
N VAL A 31 11.87 10.12 37.97
CA VAL A 31 11.22 9.50 39.15
C VAL A 31 12.28 9.10 40.17
N GLY A 32 12.36 9.89 41.24
CA GLY A 32 12.71 9.53 42.62
C GLY A 32 13.87 8.55 42.87
N SER A 33 15.00 9.13 43.29
CA SER A 33 16.02 8.46 44.10
C SER A 33 15.44 7.88 45.39
N GLY A 34 15.62 6.57 45.59
CA GLY A 34 15.42 5.86 46.85
C GLY A 34 16.40 4.69 46.91
N ASP A 35 17.35 4.79 47.84
CA ASP A 35 18.53 3.94 47.98
C ASP A 35 18.23 2.48 48.39
N GLU A 36 19.11 1.61 47.87
CA GLU A 36 19.68 0.36 48.40
C GLU A 36 18.78 -0.77 48.95
N ASN A 37 18.78 -1.93 48.26
CA ASN A 37 19.68 -3.05 48.62
C ASN A 37 19.48 -4.33 47.78
N GLY A 38 20.61 -4.95 47.38
CA GLY A 38 20.78 -6.40 47.48
C GLY A 38 20.32 -7.33 46.34
N ARG A 39 21.29 -7.71 45.49
CA ARG A 39 21.58 -9.10 45.03
C ARG A 39 20.43 -9.96 44.43
N ARG A 40 20.51 -10.24 43.12
CA ARG A 40 20.99 -11.53 42.55
C ARG A 40 20.73 -11.59 41.04
N LYS A 41 21.81 -11.79 40.26
CA LYS A 41 21.77 -12.26 38.88
C LYS A 41 21.15 -13.66 38.83
N ARG A 42 20.17 -13.89 37.95
CA ARG A 42 19.94 -15.21 37.34
C ARG A 42 19.60 -15.04 35.86
N LYS A 43 20.46 -15.64 35.03
CA LYS A 43 20.13 -16.11 33.68
C LYS A 43 18.93 -17.04 33.79
N LEU A 44 17.99 -16.94 32.85
CA LEU A 44 17.02 -17.99 32.60
C LEU A 44 17.10 -18.37 31.12
N ASP A 45 17.85 -19.42 30.86
CA ASP A 45 17.67 -20.28 29.70
C ASP A 45 16.31 -20.98 29.86
N VAL A 46 15.45 -20.92 28.84
CA VAL A 46 14.21 -21.70 28.80
C VAL A 46 14.47 -22.92 27.93
N THR A 47 14.80 -24.02 28.60
CA THR A 47 14.70 -25.38 28.04
C THR A 47 13.29 -25.89 28.28
N VAL A 48 12.68 -26.39 27.20
CA VAL A 48 11.37 -27.03 27.18
C VAL A 48 11.48 -28.39 27.87
N VAL A 49 10.72 -28.61 28.94
CA VAL A 49 10.46 -29.95 29.48
C VAL A 49 8.96 -30.13 29.67
N THR A 50 8.45 -31.13 28.97
CA THR A 50 7.13 -31.71 28.98
C THR A 50 6.81 -32.38 30.31
N HIS A 51 5.61 -32.16 30.84
CA HIS A 51 5.02 -33.07 31.82
C HIS A 51 3.59 -33.43 31.44
N LYS A 52 3.40 -34.73 31.23
CA LYS A 52 2.13 -35.46 31.14
C LYS A 52 1.40 -35.39 32.48
N SER A 53 0.08 -35.22 32.43
CA SER A 53 -0.84 -35.63 33.49
C SER A 53 -2.00 -36.37 32.83
N ALA A 54 -2.08 -37.66 33.15
CA ALA A 54 -3.19 -38.54 32.80
C ALA A 54 -4.29 -38.41 33.86
N LEU A 55 -5.55 -38.38 33.45
CA LEU A 55 -6.69 -38.85 34.24
C LEU A 55 -7.73 -39.43 33.27
N ASP A 56 -7.90 -40.75 33.38
CA ASP A 56 -8.94 -41.57 32.76
C ASP A 56 -10.31 -41.30 33.40
N VAL A 57 -11.36 -41.18 32.58
CA VAL A 57 -12.69 -41.75 32.88
C VAL A 57 -13.33 -42.18 31.55
N ASN A 58 -13.53 -43.49 31.40
CA ASN A 58 -14.28 -44.15 30.33
C ASN A 58 -15.77 -43.78 30.39
N ASN A 59 -16.37 -43.50 29.22
CA ASN A 59 -17.68 -43.99 28.80
C ASN A 59 -17.86 -43.71 27.29
N ASP A 60 -18.24 -44.76 26.56
CA ASP A 60 -18.54 -44.82 25.13
C ASP A 60 -19.88 -45.58 25.00
N PRO A 61 -20.63 -45.61 23.88
CA PRO A 61 -20.51 -44.85 22.62
C PRO A 61 -21.86 -44.27 22.09
N SER A 62 -21.81 -43.24 21.24
CA SER A 62 -22.69 -43.10 20.06
C SER A 62 -22.44 -41.79 19.29
N ASP A 63 -21.98 -41.94 18.06
CA ASP A 63 -22.25 -41.12 16.87
C ASP A 63 -22.24 -39.58 16.99
N ALA A 64 -21.11 -38.97 16.61
CA ALA A 64 -21.06 -37.84 15.67
C ALA A 64 -19.59 -37.59 15.30
N ASP A 65 -19.26 -37.72 14.02
CA ASP A 65 -17.97 -37.32 13.45
C ASP A 65 -17.74 -35.82 13.69
N ASP A 66 -16.75 -35.50 14.53
CA ASP A 66 -16.21 -34.14 14.69
C ASP A 66 -15.21 -33.88 13.56
N ASP A 67 -15.61 -33.00 12.64
CA ASP A 67 -14.78 -32.40 11.60
C ASP A 67 -13.69 -31.54 12.27
N GLU A 68 -12.46 -32.06 12.34
CA GLU A 68 -11.29 -31.25 12.66
C GLU A 68 -11.10 -30.21 11.54
N THR A 69 -11.18 -28.94 11.91
CA THR A 69 -10.95 -27.80 11.01
C THR A 69 -9.45 -27.70 10.74
N GLU A 70 -8.98 -28.42 9.72
CA GLU A 70 -7.63 -28.25 9.18
C GLU A 70 -7.43 -26.80 8.71
N PRO A 71 -6.29 -26.16 9.02
CA PRO A 71 -5.98 -24.84 8.49
C PRO A 71 -5.77 -24.92 6.98
N LEU A 72 -6.63 -24.23 6.24
CA LEU A 72 -6.58 -24.17 4.78
C LEU A 72 -5.28 -23.53 4.29
N ASP A 73 -4.37 -24.34 3.75
CA ASP A 73 -3.17 -23.88 3.04
C ASP A 73 -3.43 -23.73 1.53
N TYR A 74 -2.95 -22.62 0.95
CA TYR A 74 -3.09 -22.29 -0.46
C TYR A 74 -2.50 -23.37 -1.37
N SER A 75 -1.35 -23.94 -1.00
CA SER A 75 -0.67 -24.93 -1.83
C SER A 75 -1.42 -26.26 -1.89
N THR A 76 -2.09 -26.64 -0.81
CA THR A 76 -2.83 -27.91 -0.71
C THR A 76 -4.29 -27.81 -1.14
N HIS A 77 -4.95 -26.67 -0.89
CA HIS A 77 -6.40 -26.53 -1.03
C HIS A 77 -6.83 -25.67 -2.22
N PHE A 78 -5.97 -24.76 -2.70
CA PHE A 78 -6.34 -23.78 -3.74
C PHE A 78 -5.51 -23.90 -5.02
N SER A 79 -4.35 -24.57 -4.97
CA SER A 79 -3.50 -24.79 -6.15
C SER A 79 -3.83 -26.06 -6.94
N LYS A 80 -4.60 -26.99 -6.36
CA LYS A 80 -5.02 -28.23 -7.01
C LYS A 80 -6.30 -27.99 -7.80
N PHE A 81 -6.18 -28.00 -9.13
CA PHE A 81 -7.34 -28.13 -9.99
C PHE A 81 -8.04 -29.47 -9.72
N PRO A 82 -9.38 -29.53 -9.72
CA PRO A 82 -10.11 -30.81 -9.77
C PRO A 82 -9.49 -31.73 -10.85
N PRO A 83 -9.42 -33.05 -10.64
CA PRO A 83 -8.84 -33.99 -11.60
C PRO A 83 -9.43 -33.86 -13.02
N ASP A 84 -10.64 -33.31 -13.09
CA ASP A 84 -11.45 -33.21 -14.30
C ASP A 84 -11.24 -31.87 -15.05
N THR A 85 -10.47 -30.94 -14.48
CA THR A 85 -10.23 -29.61 -15.05
C THR A 85 -9.11 -29.68 -16.09
N GLN A 86 -9.45 -30.17 -17.28
CA GLN A 86 -8.55 -30.15 -18.43
C GLN A 86 -8.63 -28.79 -19.15
N TRP A 87 -7.50 -28.12 -19.34
CA TRP A 87 -7.42 -27.02 -20.30
C TRP A 87 -7.64 -27.57 -21.72
N CYS A 88 -8.80 -27.23 -22.30
CA CYS A 88 -9.16 -27.38 -23.70
C CYS A 88 -9.32 -28.82 -24.25
N ARG A 89 -10.57 -29.27 -24.40
CA ARG A 89 -10.96 -30.44 -25.23
C ARG A 89 -11.03 -30.14 -26.75
N GLY A 90 -10.26 -29.19 -27.27
CA GLY A 90 -10.54 -28.66 -28.62
C GLY A 90 -9.45 -27.96 -29.38
N CYS A 91 -8.18 -28.01 -28.95
CA CYS A 91 -7.09 -27.65 -29.85
C CYS A 91 -6.78 -28.87 -30.71
N ASN A 92 -7.37 -28.90 -31.90
CA ASN A 92 -6.94 -29.77 -33.00
C ASN A 92 -5.55 -29.28 -33.46
N ASP A 93 -4.49 -29.60 -32.69
CA ASP A 93 -3.11 -29.39 -33.10
C ASP A 93 -2.65 -30.62 -33.89
N SER A 94 -2.64 -30.50 -35.21
CA SER A 94 -2.10 -31.53 -36.11
C SER A 94 -0.57 -31.55 -36.11
N SER A 95 0.08 -31.31 -34.96
CA SER A 95 1.53 -31.39 -34.85
C SER A 95 1.93 -32.79 -34.40
N GLU A 96 2.73 -33.47 -35.23
CA GLU A 96 3.39 -34.76 -34.98
C GLU A 96 4.38 -34.74 -33.79
N THR A 97 4.33 -33.74 -32.91
CA THR A 97 5.26 -33.59 -31.80
C THR A 97 4.78 -34.35 -30.56
N PRO A 98 5.64 -35.20 -29.97
CA PRO A 98 5.29 -35.96 -28.77
C PRO A 98 5.06 -35.02 -27.59
N LYS A 99 3.92 -35.15 -26.93
CA LYS A 99 3.56 -34.41 -25.71
C LYS A 99 4.14 -35.18 -24.52
N VAL A 100 5.03 -34.58 -23.71
CA VAL A 100 5.51 -35.21 -22.47
C VAL A 100 4.62 -34.75 -21.31
N THR A 101 4.00 -35.74 -20.69
CA THR A 101 3.35 -35.61 -19.39
C THR A 101 4.40 -35.73 -18.30
N CYS A 102 4.41 -34.81 -17.33
CA CYS A 102 5.15 -35.00 -16.08
C CYS A 102 4.63 -36.25 -15.36
N ASP A 103 5.53 -37.15 -14.94
CA ASP A 103 5.14 -38.41 -14.31
C ASP A 103 4.47 -38.22 -12.93
N ASP A 104 4.82 -37.14 -12.23
CA ASP A 104 4.31 -36.83 -10.88
C ASP A 104 2.99 -36.04 -10.88
N CYS A 105 2.81 -35.07 -11.79
CA CYS A 105 1.66 -34.16 -11.77
C CYS A 105 0.75 -34.25 -13.00
N LYS A 106 1.07 -35.10 -13.98
CA LYS A 106 0.32 -35.34 -15.23
C LYS A 106 -0.03 -34.08 -16.06
N HIS A 107 0.61 -32.95 -15.81
CA HIS A 107 0.42 -31.73 -16.61
C HIS A 107 1.12 -31.85 -17.97
N ILE A 108 0.47 -31.31 -19.00
CA ILE A 108 1.03 -31.13 -20.33
C ILE A 108 1.92 -29.88 -20.28
N SER A 109 3.23 -30.08 -20.14
CA SER A 109 4.19 -29.02 -20.46
C SER A 109 4.53 -29.14 -21.95
N PRO A 110 4.61 -28.04 -22.71
CA PRO A 110 5.24 -28.12 -24.01
C PRO A 110 6.69 -28.59 -23.80
N ASN A 111 7.11 -29.68 -24.47
CA ASN A 111 8.47 -30.23 -24.34
C ASN A 111 9.59 -29.24 -24.63
N TRP A 112 9.27 -28.12 -25.28
CA TRP A 112 10.23 -27.17 -25.79
C TRP A 112 10.58 -26.07 -24.81
N SER A 113 9.94 -25.93 -23.63
CA SER A 113 10.36 -24.92 -22.63
C SER A 113 10.11 -25.26 -21.16
N ARG A 114 10.94 -24.68 -20.28
CA ARG A 114 10.85 -24.73 -18.81
C ARG A 114 11.06 -23.33 -18.21
N PHE A 115 10.30 -22.99 -17.17
CA PHE A 115 10.50 -21.77 -16.37
C PHE A 115 11.31 -22.08 -15.10
N ILE A 116 12.26 -21.22 -14.76
CA ILE A 116 13.12 -21.35 -13.60
C ILE A 116 13.05 -20.04 -12.82
N CYS A 117 12.73 -20.10 -11.52
CA CYS A 117 12.69 -18.92 -10.65
C CYS A 117 14.08 -18.29 -10.45
N PRO A 118 14.23 -16.98 -10.12
CA PRO A 118 15.56 -16.37 -9.97
C PRO A 118 16.47 -17.07 -8.94
N PRO A 119 15.99 -17.42 -7.72
CA PRO A 119 16.77 -18.21 -6.76
C PRO A 119 17.17 -19.61 -7.28
N CYS A 120 16.26 -20.26 -8.01
CA CYS A 120 16.46 -21.58 -8.60
C CYS A 120 17.53 -21.53 -9.70
N GLU A 121 17.49 -20.49 -10.55
CA GLU A 121 18.42 -20.28 -11.65
C GLU A 121 19.82 -19.96 -11.11
N HIS A 122 19.92 -19.13 -10.07
CA HIS A 122 21.17 -18.86 -9.37
C HIS A 122 21.76 -20.15 -8.78
N SER A 123 20.95 -20.94 -8.08
CA SER A 123 21.40 -22.20 -7.46
C SER A 123 21.89 -23.22 -8.50
N SER A 124 21.26 -23.26 -9.68
CA SER A 124 21.66 -24.17 -10.77
C SER A 124 23.01 -23.82 -11.42
N LYS A 125 23.43 -22.54 -11.35
CA LYS A 125 24.72 -22.07 -11.85
C LYS A 125 25.86 -22.22 -10.83
N GLY A 126 25.57 -22.65 -9.60
CA GLY A 126 26.50 -22.79 -8.48
C GLY A 126 27.46 -23.98 -8.55
N ALA A 127 28.13 -24.20 -9.68
CA ALA A 127 29.34 -25.04 -9.72
C ALA A 127 30.54 -24.23 -9.19
N PRO A 128 31.45 -24.80 -8.37
CA PRO A 128 32.38 -24.02 -7.53
C PRO A 128 33.49 -23.26 -8.26
N ASP A 129 33.69 -23.45 -9.57
CA ASP A 129 34.93 -23.07 -10.26
C ASP A 129 34.78 -21.94 -11.30
N ILE A 130 33.61 -21.32 -11.44
CA ILE A 130 33.44 -20.20 -12.37
C ILE A 130 33.56 -18.90 -11.59
N LYS A 131 34.71 -18.21 -11.75
CA LYS A 131 34.91 -16.82 -11.31
C LYS A 131 33.65 -16.02 -11.61
N LEU A 132 33.04 -15.41 -10.58
CA LEU A 132 31.87 -14.53 -10.57
C LEU A 132 31.70 -13.72 -11.87
N SER A 133 31.23 -14.38 -12.92
CA SER A 133 30.77 -13.77 -14.14
C SER A 133 29.32 -13.41 -13.87
N GLU A 134 29.03 -12.14 -14.01
CA GLU A 134 27.71 -11.49 -14.02
C GLU A 134 26.52 -12.45 -14.15
N PHE A 135 25.73 -12.59 -13.08
CA PHE A 135 24.51 -13.42 -13.11
C PHE A 135 23.39 -12.66 -13.84
N VAL A 136 23.08 -13.12 -15.04
CA VAL A 136 21.91 -12.67 -15.82
C VAL A 136 20.78 -13.68 -15.63
N TYR A 137 19.62 -13.20 -15.18
CA TYR A 137 18.40 -13.99 -15.02
C TYR A 137 17.64 -14.08 -16.34
N HIS A 138 17.37 -15.29 -16.83
CA HIS A 138 16.67 -15.51 -18.10
C HIS A 138 15.24 -16.02 -17.93
N GLY A 139 14.94 -16.71 -16.82
CA GLY A 139 13.59 -17.18 -16.48
C GLY A 139 13.09 -18.35 -17.34
N PHE A 140 13.20 -18.27 -18.66
CA PHE A 140 12.74 -19.32 -19.60
C PHE A 140 13.90 -19.99 -20.30
N TYR A 141 13.78 -21.30 -20.47
CA TYR A 141 14.78 -22.14 -21.10
C TYR A 141 14.12 -23.11 -22.06
N ASP A 142 14.80 -23.46 -23.14
CA ASP A 142 14.32 -24.46 -24.08
C ASP A 142 14.54 -25.89 -23.57
N SER A 143 14.15 -26.89 -24.36
CA SER A 143 14.38 -28.31 -24.08
C SER A 143 15.85 -28.67 -23.87
N ASN A 144 16.77 -27.86 -24.42
CA ASN A 144 18.21 -28.07 -24.34
C ASN A 144 18.84 -27.27 -23.19
N GLY A 145 18.04 -26.50 -22.44
CA GLY A 145 18.51 -25.64 -21.36
C GLY A 145 19.16 -24.34 -21.83
N ALA A 146 18.98 -23.93 -23.09
CA ALA A 146 19.39 -22.62 -23.58
C ALA A 146 18.33 -21.57 -23.18
N PRO A 147 18.73 -20.36 -22.73
CA PRO A 147 17.78 -19.33 -22.35
C PRO A 147 16.95 -18.89 -23.56
N ILE A 148 15.63 -18.83 -23.39
CA ILE A 148 14.69 -18.35 -24.41
C ILE A 148 14.45 -16.85 -24.16
N PRO A 149 15.00 -15.95 -25.00
CA PRO A 149 14.82 -14.51 -24.83
C PRO A 149 13.41 -14.03 -25.22
N LYS A 150 12.63 -14.85 -25.94
CA LYS A 150 11.31 -14.52 -26.48
C LYS A 150 10.35 -15.70 -26.36
N VAL A 151 9.38 -15.61 -25.45
CA VAL A 151 8.34 -16.64 -25.28
C VAL A 151 7.10 -16.25 -26.10
N LEU A 152 7.21 -16.38 -27.43
CA LEU A 152 6.09 -16.22 -28.37
C LEU A 152 5.52 -17.62 -28.70
N LEU A 153 4.30 -17.88 -28.24
CA LEU A 153 3.47 -19.00 -28.67
C LEU A 153 2.71 -18.62 -29.93
N GLU A 154 2.92 -19.30 -31.05
CA GLU A 154 2.05 -19.11 -32.23
C GLU A 154 0.98 -20.21 -32.27
N ILE A 155 -0.29 -19.83 -32.08
CA ILE A 155 -1.43 -20.75 -32.19
C ILE A 155 -2.29 -20.27 -33.37
N ARG A 156 -2.42 -21.10 -34.42
CA ARG A 156 -3.24 -20.82 -35.62
C ARG A 156 -2.92 -19.47 -36.28
N ASN A 157 -1.65 -19.22 -36.60
CA ASN A 157 -1.15 -17.98 -37.22
C ASN A 157 -1.45 -16.70 -36.40
N ARG A 158 -1.66 -16.85 -35.09
CA ARG A 158 -1.76 -15.75 -34.13
C ARG A 158 -0.69 -15.94 -33.08
N GLN A 159 0.10 -14.91 -32.87
CA GLN A 159 1.12 -14.90 -31.84
C GLN A 159 0.49 -14.50 -30.50
N PHE A 160 0.72 -15.34 -29.51
CA PHE A 160 0.36 -15.20 -28.11
C PHE A 160 1.66 -15.17 -27.31
N THR A 161 1.70 -14.40 -26.24
CA THR A 161 2.76 -14.47 -25.25
C THR A 161 2.27 -15.35 -24.10
N TRP A 162 3.16 -16.10 -23.43
CA TRP A 162 2.76 -16.98 -22.29
C TRP A 162 2.22 -16.18 -21.11
N PHE A 163 2.77 -14.99 -20.90
CA PHE A 163 2.17 -13.95 -20.06
C PHE A 163 1.19 -13.16 -20.91
N LYS A 164 0.15 -12.55 -20.31
CA LYS A 164 -0.51 -11.42 -20.98
C LYS A 164 0.58 -10.49 -21.51
N PRO A 165 0.46 -9.93 -22.73
CA PRO A 165 1.45 -9.02 -23.32
C PRO A 165 1.41 -7.66 -22.60
N LEU A 166 1.59 -7.67 -21.29
CA LEU A 166 1.69 -6.51 -20.43
C LEU A 166 3.17 -6.39 -20.11
N LYS A 167 3.77 -5.34 -20.65
CA LYS A 167 5.15 -4.94 -20.43
C LYS A 167 5.25 -4.55 -18.95
N LEU A 168 5.61 -5.47 -18.06
CA LEU A 168 6.02 -5.06 -16.73
C LEU A 168 7.34 -4.33 -16.91
N GLU A 169 7.32 -3.00 -16.80
CA GLU A 169 8.56 -2.24 -16.74
C GLU A 169 9.30 -2.53 -15.44
N ARG A 170 10.58 -2.17 -15.40
CA ARG A 170 11.45 -2.35 -14.24
C ARG A 170 10.90 -1.56 -13.05
N LEU A 171 10.20 -2.26 -12.15
CA LEU A 171 9.38 -1.72 -11.09
C LEU A 171 9.93 -2.10 -9.71
N ALA A 172 9.97 -1.13 -8.80
CA ALA A 172 10.12 -1.37 -7.37
C ALA A 172 8.87 -0.93 -6.60
N ILE A 173 8.42 -1.74 -5.65
CA ILE A 173 7.39 -1.39 -4.68
C ILE A 173 8.03 -1.34 -3.29
N VAL A 174 7.97 -0.18 -2.64
CA VAL A 174 8.67 0.11 -1.39
C VAL A 174 7.68 0.59 -0.34
N GLN A 175 7.69 -0.04 0.83
CA GLN A 175 6.98 0.46 2.01
C GLN A 175 7.96 1.05 3.02
N LEU A 176 7.74 2.30 3.40
CA LEU A 176 8.40 2.98 4.50
C LEU A 176 7.39 3.06 5.64
N GLN A 177 7.70 2.48 6.79
CA GLN A 177 6.77 2.47 7.93
C GLN A 177 7.45 2.83 9.25
N VAL A 178 6.75 3.51 10.14
CA VAL A 178 7.24 3.67 11.52
C VAL A 178 7.39 2.27 12.15
N ALA A 179 8.48 2.05 12.87
CA ALA A 179 8.70 0.80 13.58
C ALA A 179 7.53 0.47 14.53
N GLY A 180 7.10 -0.79 14.56
CA GLY A 180 6.03 -1.25 15.47
C GLY A 180 4.60 -0.80 15.13
N ILE A 181 4.36 -0.24 13.94
CA ILE A 181 3.02 0.03 13.43
C ILE A 181 2.21 -1.25 13.22
N ALA A 182 0.88 -1.16 13.35
CA ALA A 182 -0.06 -2.26 13.14
C ALA A 182 0.03 -2.86 11.73
N GLN A 183 -0.07 -4.19 11.65
CA GLN A 183 0.01 -4.95 10.40
C GLN A 183 -1.11 -4.60 9.40
N ASP A 184 -2.25 -4.08 9.87
CA ASP A 184 -3.37 -3.70 9.01
C ASP A 184 -3.00 -2.64 7.96
N LEU A 185 -2.01 -1.79 8.27
CA LEU A 185 -1.48 -0.78 7.35
C LEU A 185 -0.57 -1.36 6.25
N GLU A 186 -0.18 -2.62 6.36
CA GLU A 186 0.64 -3.32 5.36
C GLU A 186 -0.19 -3.93 4.23
N ILE A 187 -1.51 -4.07 4.43
CA ILE A 187 -2.41 -4.74 3.48
C ILE A 187 -2.33 -4.12 2.07
N PRO A 188 -2.37 -2.79 1.88
CA PRO A 188 -2.27 -2.21 0.54
C PRO A 188 -0.96 -2.55 -0.18
N TYR A 189 0.15 -2.57 0.56
CA TYR A 189 1.46 -2.96 0.02
C TYR A 189 1.47 -4.43 -0.37
N GLN A 190 1.04 -5.33 0.52
CA GLN A 190 1.06 -6.77 0.26
C GLN A 190 0.22 -7.13 -0.97
N ILE A 191 -0.96 -6.53 -1.11
CA ILE A 191 -1.84 -6.82 -2.25
C ILE A 191 -1.32 -6.13 -3.52
N ALA A 192 -0.71 -4.94 -3.43
CA ALA A 192 -0.03 -4.33 -4.58
C ALA A 192 1.14 -5.19 -5.07
N VAL A 193 1.96 -5.73 -4.16
CA VAL A 193 3.03 -6.68 -4.48
C VAL A 193 2.46 -7.95 -5.10
N LEU A 194 1.43 -8.55 -4.50
CA LEU A 194 0.79 -9.76 -5.02
C LEU A 194 0.28 -9.54 -6.46
N LYS A 195 -0.43 -8.43 -6.70
CA LYS A 195 -0.95 -8.11 -8.03
C LYS A 195 0.17 -7.83 -9.04
N ALA A 196 1.20 -7.09 -8.64
CA ALA A 196 2.35 -6.83 -9.50
C ALA A 196 3.15 -8.12 -9.81
N SER A 197 3.22 -9.05 -8.86
CA SER A 197 3.93 -10.33 -9.04
C SER A 197 3.32 -11.19 -10.14
N ALA A 198 2.01 -11.08 -10.38
CA ALA A 198 1.33 -11.76 -11.48
C ALA A 198 1.80 -11.29 -12.88
N TYR A 199 2.49 -10.15 -12.95
CA TYR A 199 3.05 -9.59 -14.18
C TYR A 199 4.58 -9.64 -14.23
N ALA A 200 5.23 -10.08 -13.14
CA ALA A 200 6.68 -10.09 -13.03
C ALA A 200 7.25 -11.48 -13.34
N SER A 201 8.49 -11.53 -13.83
CA SER A 201 9.21 -12.80 -14.04
C SER A 201 9.79 -13.38 -12.76
N GLY A 202 9.73 -12.64 -11.66
CA GLY A 202 10.18 -13.03 -10.33
C GLY A 202 9.99 -11.87 -9.36
N VAL A 203 9.92 -12.17 -8.07
CA VAL A 203 9.90 -11.17 -7.00
C VAL A 203 11.20 -11.30 -6.23
N VAL A 204 11.91 -10.19 -6.03
CA VAL A 204 13.19 -10.16 -5.34
C VAL A 204 13.21 -9.04 -4.29
N SER A 205 13.86 -9.31 -3.18
CA SER A 205 14.11 -8.34 -2.10
C SER A 205 15.44 -7.62 -2.30
N VAL A 206 15.62 -6.47 -1.61
CA VAL A 206 16.89 -5.74 -1.59
C VAL A 206 18.05 -6.63 -1.11
N SER A 207 17.85 -7.44 -0.08
CA SER A 207 18.89 -8.34 0.44
C SER A 207 19.29 -9.42 -0.55
N GLU A 208 18.33 -9.99 -1.31
CA GLU A 208 18.64 -10.97 -2.36
C GLU A 208 19.41 -10.33 -3.52
N VAL A 209 19.01 -9.12 -3.95
CA VAL A 209 19.72 -8.40 -5.01
C VAL A 209 21.17 -8.13 -4.62
N LEU A 210 21.41 -7.64 -3.40
CA LEU A 210 22.75 -7.33 -2.93
C LEU A 210 23.58 -8.59 -2.63
N GLY A 211 22.97 -9.60 -2.01
CA GLY A 211 23.64 -10.85 -1.63
C GLY A 211 24.03 -11.72 -2.83
N HIS A 212 23.21 -11.73 -3.87
CA HIS A 212 23.43 -12.51 -5.09
C HIS A 212 23.89 -11.66 -6.29
N GLN A 213 24.14 -10.37 -6.08
CA GLN A 213 24.55 -9.42 -7.13
C GLN A 213 23.62 -9.46 -8.36
N LEU A 214 22.32 -9.57 -8.11
CA LEU A 214 21.33 -9.73 -9.19
C LEU A 214 21.30 -8.49 -10.09
N ARG A 215 21.12 -8.73 -11.38
CA ARG A 215 20.85 -7.70 -12.40
C ARG A 215 19.63 -8.06 -13.21
N SER A 216 18.92 -7.05 -13.68
CA SER A 216 17.84 -7.27 -14.66
C SER A 216 18.46 -7.65 -16.01
N PRO A 217 17.85 -8.57 -16.76
CA PRO A 217 18.34 -8.94 -18.08
C PRO A 217 18.38 -7.73 -19.04
N GLU A 218 19.37 -7.74 -19.93
CA GLU A 218 19.52 -6.73 -20.98
C GLU A 218 18.36 -6.81 -21.97
N THR A 219 17.86 -5.64 -22.36
CA THR A 219 16.80 -5.50 -23.37
C THR A 219 17.47 -5.18 -24.70
N ASP A 220 17.74 -6.20 -25.52
CA ASP A 220 18.35 -6.04 -26.85
C ASP A 220 17.49 -5.23 -27.84
N ASN A 221 16.19 -5.06 -27.53
CA ASN A 221 15.29 -4.19 -28.27
C ASN A 221 14.21 -3.60 -27.35
N PRO A 222 14.17 -2.27 -27.13
CA PRO A 222 13.20 -1.61 -26.25
C PRO A 222 11.74 -1.71 -26.73
N ASP A 223 11.53 -2.05 -28.01
CA ASP A 223 10.22 -2.21 -28.64
C ASP A 223 9.66 -3.64 -28.48
N LEU A 224 10.43 -4.59 -27.95
CA LEU A 224 9.97 -5.97 -27.73
C LEU A 224 9.34 -6.11 -26.32
N PRO A 225 8.04 -6.41 -26.21
CA PRO A 225 7.30 -6.38 -24.95
C PRO A 225 7.50 -7.59 -24.03
N CYS A 226 8.53 -8.42 -24.25
CA CYS A 226 8.58 -9.81 -23.74
C CYS A 226 9.84 -10.18 -22.95
N CYS A 227 10.62 -9.22 -22.44
CA CYS A 227 11.79 -9.54 -21.62
C CYS A 227 11.37 -9.76 -20.15
N PRO A 228 11.88 -10.81 -19.47
CA PRO A 228 11.60 -11.04 -18.06
C PRO A 228 12.00 -9.81 -17.22
N GLN A 229 11.05 -9.19 -16.52
CA GLN A 229 11.36 -8.10 -15.58
C GLN A 229 11.02 -8.53 -14.16
N PRO A 230 12.01 -8.63 -13.26
CA PRO A 230 11.76 -8.92 -11.86
C PRO A 230 11.17 -7.69 -11.15
N LEU A 231 10.27 -7.95 -10.21
CA LEU A 231 9.72 -6.97 -9.29
C LEU A 231 10.64 -6.86 -8.08
N LEU A 232 11.17 -5.67 -7.83
CA LEU A 232 11.91 -5.41 -6.59
C LEU A 232 10.94 -4.99 -5.48
N ILE A 233 11.01 -5.65 -4.33
CA ILE A 233 10.22 -5.30 -3.15
C ILE A 233 11.14 -4.86 -2.00
N SER A 234 10.68 -3.90 -1.22
CA SER A 234 11.38 -3.47 -0.02
C SER A 234 10.41 -2.99 1.04
N LYS A 235 10.69 -3.35 2.30
CA LYS A 235 9.98 -2.86 3.46
C LYS A 235 11.01 -2.34 4.45
N ILE A 236 10.98 -1.04 4.70
CA ILE A 236 11.94 -0.35 5.56
C ILE A 236 11.18 0.22 6.75
N ALA A 237 11.47 -0.30 7.93
CA ALA A 237 11.01 0.29 9.17
C ALA A 237 11.91 1.48 9.54
N PHE A 238 11.33 2.54 10.10
CA PHE A 238 12.09 3.70 10.59
C PHE A 238 11.69 4.06 12.02
N ASP A 239 12.69 4.45 12.80
CA ASP A 239 12.57 5.16 14.06
C ASP A 239 13.51 6.36 14.02
N LEU A 240 12.96 7.55 13.83
CA LEU A 240 13.75 8.77 13.71
C LEU A 240 13.94 9.49 15.06
N ALA A 241 13.53 8.88 16.18
CA ALA A 241 13.79 9.43 17.52
C ALA A 241 15.20 9.12 18.02
N THR A 242 15.82 8.04 17.54
CA THR A 242 17.13 7.57 18.01
C THR A 242 18.19 7.72 16.92
N GLU A 243 19.43 8.02 17.32
CA GLU A 243 20.55 8.09 16.36
C GLU A 243 20.78 6.74 15.66
N ASP A 244 20.62 5.64 16.40
CA ASP A 244 20.71 4.28 15.86
C ASP A 244 19.62 4.02 14.81
N GLY A 245 18.37 4.39 15.09
CA GLY A 245 17.26 4.23 14.16
C GLY A 245 17.39 5.10 12.90
N VAL A 246 17.90 6.34 13.03
CA VAL A 246 18.25 7.19 11.88
C VAL A 246 19.37 6.57 11.05
N SER A 247 20.40 6.03 11.70
CA SER A 247 21.55 5.40 11.03
C SER A 247 21.16 4.11 10.32
N GLU A 248 20.34 3.29 10.95
CA GLU A 248 19.78 2.06 10.36
C GLU A 248 18.90 2.38 9.16
N TYR A 249 17.97 3.33 9.29
CA TYR A 249 17.15 3.80 8.17
C TYR A 249 18.01 4.30 7.00
N GLY A 250 19.03 5.11 7.29
CA GLY A 250 19.96 5.62 6.29
C GLY A 250 20.67 4.49 5.54
N ARG A 251 21.14 3.46 6.25
CA ARG A 251 21.76 2.27 5.66
C ARG A 251 20.79 1.51 4.76
N GLU A 252 19.55 1.28 5.19
CA GLU A 252 18.55 0.59 4.39
C GLU A 252 18.16 1.38 3.12
N MET A 253 18.08 2.70 3.19
CA MET A 253 17.86 3.55 2.02
C MET A 253 19.04 3.52 1.03
N VAL A 254 20.28 3.43 1.52
CA VAL A 254 21.47 3.23 0.68
C VAL A 254 21.43 1.85 0.01
N ASN A 255 21.10 0.79 0.75
CA ASN A 255 20.94 -0.55 0.22
C ASN A 255 19.86 -0.61 -0.87
N LEU A 256 18.70 0.00 -0.61
CA LEU A 256 17.61 0.14 -1.59
C LEU A 256 18.10 0.86 -2.85
N ARG A 257 18.85 1.95 -2.70
CA ARG A 257 19.44 2.68 -3.84
C ARG A 257 20.35 1.80 -4.67
N HIS A 258 21.22 1.02 -4.03
CA HIS A 258 22.10 0.09 -4.73
C HIS A 258 21.30 -0.98 -5.48
N ALA A 259 20.31 -1.61 -4.85
CA ALA A 259 19.48 -2.63 -5.48
C ALA A 259 18.68 -2.07 -6.68
N ILE A 260 18.04 -0.91 -6.53
CA ILE A 260 17.29 -0.26 -7.64
C ILE A 260 18.22 0.06 -8.81
N ASN A 261 19.46 0.50 -8.56
CA ASN A 261 20.42 0.76 -9.61
C ASN A 261 20.91 -0.53 -10.29
N SER A 262 21.24 -1.57 -9.52
CA SER A 262 21.68 -2.88 -10.06
C SER A 262 20.61 -3.54 -10.92
N MET A 263 19.34 -3.39 -10.54
CA MET A 263 18.20 -3.92 -11.28
C MET A 263 17.71 -2.96 -12.39
N GLY A 264 18.34 -1.80 -12.56
CA GLY A 264 17.98 -0.81 -13.58
C GLY A 264 16.54 -0.31 -13.48
N ILE A 265 15.98 -0.25 -12.27
CA ILE A 265 14.60 0.13 -11.99
C ILE A 265 14.34 1.58 -12.41
N THR A 266 13.28 1.77 -13.21
CA THR A 266 12.86 3.08 -13.74
C THR A 266 11.60 3.59 -13.05
N ARG A 267 10.77 2.71 -12.51
CA ARG A 267 9.53 3.05 -11.80
C ARG A 267 9.60 2.65 -10.33
N VAL A 268 9.20 3.55 -9.43
CA VAL A 268 9.19 3.27 -7.99
C VAL A 268 7.88 3.71 -7.37
N VAL A 269 7.20 2.80 -6.70
CA VAL A 269 6.00 3.07 -5.90
C VAL A 269 6.37 3.04 -4.43
N PHE A 270 6.19 4.16 -3.75
CA PHE A 270 6.36 4.30 -2.31
C PHE A 270 5.02 4.28 -1.59
N PHE A 271 4.97 3.52 -0.49
CA PHE A 271 3.94 3.60 0.53
C PHE A 271 4.58 4.17 1.78
N VAL A 272 4.17 5.36 2.23
CA VAL A 272 4.59 5.92 3.51
C VAL A 272 3.48 5.66 4.51
N VAL A 273 3.78 4.87 5.52
CA VAL A 273 2.83 4.41 6.54
C VAL A 273 3.21 5.04 7.87
N SER A 274 2.31 5.86 8.41
CA SER A 274 2.49 6.49 9.71
C SER A 274 1.14 6.88 10.35
N HIS A 275 1.21 7.56 11.48
CA HIS A 275 0.09 8.23 12.14
C HIS A 275 0.31 9.74 12.10
N SER A 276 -0.76 10.53 12.13
CA SER A 276 -0.66 11.95 12.45
C SER A 276 -1.27 12.26 13.82
N ASP A 277 -0.64 13.19 14.52
CA ASP A 277 -1.14 13.69 15.79
C ASP A 277 -2.49 14.39 15.55
N PRO A 278 -3.54 14.05 16.34
CA PRO A 278 -4.89 14.50 16.05
C PRO A 278 -5.10 16.01 16.24
N GLU A 279 -4.29 16.64 17.11
CA GLU A 279 -4.43 18.05 17.46
C GLU A 279 -3.61 18.93 16.51
N THR A 280 -2.41 18.51 16.15
CA THR A 280 -1.45 19.30 15.38
C THR A 280 -1.40 18.93 13.90
N GLY A 281 -1.69 17.67 13.56
CA GLY A 281 -1.47 17.09 12.23
C GLY A 281 -0.01 16.71 11.95
N ASP A 282 0.86 16.76 12.97
CA ASP A 282 2.25 16.36 12.85
C ASP A 282 2.39 14.86 12.59
N LEU A 283 3.37 14.48 11.77
CA LEU A 283 3.60 13.11 11.39
C LEU A 283 4.40 12.39 12.47
N HIS A 284 3.93 11.22 12.90
CA HIS A 284 4.69 10.37 13.81
C HIS A 284 5.95 9.87 13.09
N PHE A 285 7.06 9.90 13.80
CA PHE A 285 8.35 9.44 13.27
C PHE A 285 9.01 8.36 14.12
N ALA A 286 8.37 7.97 15.23
CA ALA A 286 8.91 7.07 16.23
C ALA A 286 7.84 6.06 16.71
N PRO A 287 8.24 4.84 17.13
CA PRO A 287 7.35 3.78 17.57
C PRO A 287 6.48 4.20 18.77
N GLY A 288 5.27 3.64 18.87
CA GLY A 288 4.38 3.85 20.02
C GLY A 288 3.90 5.29 20.23
N GLY A 289 4.05 6.16 19.23
CA GLY A 289 3.74 7.58 19.35
C GLY A 289 4.72 8.32 20.26
N ALA A 290 5.99 7.89 20.29
CA ALA A 290 7.02 8.51 21.12
C ALA A 290 7.43 9.92 20.63
N GLY A 291 7.18 10.24 19.36
CA GLY A 291 7.50 11.54 18.79
C GLY A 291 6.77 11.80 17.48
N ALA A 292 6.34 13.04 17.30
CA ALA A 292 5.79 13.58 16.06
C ALA A 292 6.47 14.90 15.71
N GLU A 293 6.50 15.24 14.42
CA GLU A 293 7.01 16.53 13.95
C GLU A 293 6.31 16.90 12.63
N ARG A 294 6.41 18.17 12.24
CA ARG A 294 5.81 18.65 11.00
C ARG A 294 6.18 17.78 9.81
N LEU A 295 5.22 17.60 8.91
CA LEU A 295 5.34 16.78 7.71
C LEU A 295 6.60 17.12 6.92
N GLU A 296 6.96 18.41 6.76
CA GLU A 296 8.15 18.78 6.00
C GLU A 296 9.45 18.26 6.61
N ILE A 297 9.55 18.13 7.93
CA ILE A 297 10.75 17.69 8.62
C ILE A 297 10.88 16.17 8.50
N VAL A 298 9.80 15.44 8.79
CA VAL A 298 9.81 13.98 8.69
C VAL A 298 10.03 13.54 7.25
N MET A 299 9.37 14.16 6.27
CA MET A 299 9.56 13.83 4.85
C MET A 299 10.97 14.14 4.36
N LYS A 300 11.62 15.21 4.84
CA LYS A 300 13.04 15.49 4.53
C LYS A 300 13.99 14.46 5.12
N ALA A 301 13.65 13.88 6.27
CA ALA A 301 14.45 12.81 6.87
C ALA A 301 14.27 11.48 6.12
N LEU A 302 13.03 11.13 5.75
CA LEU A 302 12.76 9.95 4.92
C LEU A 302 13.40 10.08 3.52
N PHE A 303 13.29 11.27 2.92
CA PHE A 303 13.81 11.54 1.59
C PHE A 303 14.89 12.61 1.66
N SER A 304 16.09 12.17 2.07
CA SER A 304 17.29 13.02 2.11
C SER A 304 17.56 13.69 0.75
N PRO A 305 18.28 14.83 0.70
CA PRO A 305 18.64 15.47 -0.56
C PRO A 305 19.30 14.51 -1.57
N ALA A 306 20.18 13.61 -1.10
CA ALA A 306 20.80 12.60 -1.94
C ALA A 306 19.79 11.60 -2.53
N THR A 307 18.80 11.18 -1.72
CA THR A 307 17.68 10.34 -2.17
C THR A 307 16.82 11.07 -3.20
N THR A 308 16.54 12.36 -2.97
CA THR A 308 15.70 13.15 -3.87
C THR A 308 16.32 13.33 -5.25
N GLU A 309 17.62 13.61 -5.31
CA GLU A 309 18.36 13.74 -6.56
C GLU A 309 18.38 12.40 -7.33
N TRP A 310 18.58 11.30 -6.63
CA TRP A 310 18.63 9.97 -7.23
C TRP A 310 17.29 9.46 -7.77
N LEU A 311 16.17 9.90 -7.20
CA LEU A 311 14.83 9.57 -7.67
C LEU A 311 14.34 10.45 -8.83
N ARG A 312 14.89 11.67 -9.02
CA ARG A 312 14.47 12.59 -10.10
C ARG A 312 14.42 11.99 -11.52
N PRO A 313 15.34 11.10 -11.96
CA PRO A 313 15.25 10.50 -13.29
C PRO A 313 14.25 9.33 -13.39
N LYS A 314 13.52 9.00 -12.31
CA LYS A 314 12.59 7.86 -12.24
C LYS A 314 11.15 8.34 -12.20
N GLU A 315 10.25 7.47 -12.65
CA GLU A 315 8.81 7.66 -12.52
C GLU A 315 8.39 7.22 -11.11
N THR A 316 7.97 8.16 -10.27
CA THR A 316 7.80 7.93 -8.84
C THR A 316 6.40 8.24 -8.36
N TYR A 317 5.84 7.30 -7.63
CA TYR A 317 4.50 7.36 -7.04
C TYR A 317 4.62 7.31 -5.53
N LEU A 318 3.88 8.16 -4.82
CA LEU A 318 3.82 8.16 -3.37
C LEU A 318 2.38 8.03 -2.88
N PHE A 319 2.08 6.94 -2.18
CA PHE A 319 0.86 6.76 -1.41
C PHE A 319 1.13 7.07 0.05
N THR A 320 0.53 8.14 0.56
CA THR A 320 0.67 8.58 1.95
C THR A 320 -0.45 7.96 2.78
N LEU A 321 -0.15 6.81 3.40
CA LEU A 321 -1.06 6.03 4.24
C LEU A 321 -0.92 6.46 5.70
N VAL A 322 -1.35 7.70 5.96
CA VAL A 322 -1.24 8.31 7.29
C VAL A 322 -2.63 8.41 7.90
N CYS A 323 -2.83 7.82 9.08
CA CYS A 323 -4.09 7.94 9.80
C CYS A 323 -4.00 8.96 10.94
N GLY A 324 -4.96 9.88 11.02
CA GLY A 324 -5.05 10.90 12.07
C GLY A 324 -5.93 12.07 11.64
N SER A 325 -6.35 12.90 12.60
CA SER A 325 -7.49 13.80 12.40
C SER A 325 -7.23 15.13 11.70
N LYS A 326 -5.97 15.40 11.35
CA LYS A 326 -5.62 16.56 10.53
C LYS A 326 -4.78 16.08 9.34
N PRO A 327 -5.37 16.06 8.14
CA PRO A 327 -4.77 15.33 7.03
C PRO A 327 -3.53 16.00 6.46
N ILE A 328 -3.39 17.33 6.55
CA ILE A 328 -2.23 18.08 6.07
C ILE A 328 -2.26 19.54 6.57
N THR A 329 -1.11 20.11 6.95
CA THR A 329 -0.94 21.55 7.27
C THR A 329 -0.60 22.37 6.01
N ALA A 330 -0.72 23.70 6.06
CA ALA A 330 -0.48 24.57 4.89
C ALA A 330 0.94 24.42 4.36
N ASP A 331 1.89 24.37 5.30
CA ASP A 331 3.29 24.19 5.03
C ASP A 331 3.57 22.77 4.52
N GLY A 332 2.91 21.76 5.11
CA GLY A 332 2.98 20.38 4.61
C GLY A 332 2.51 20.26 3.16
N TYR A 333 1.39 20.88 2.79
CA TYR A 333 0.89 20.87 1.41
C TYR A 333 1.83 21.58 0.45
N ARG A 334 2.33 22.77 0.82
CA ARG A 334 3.31 23.51 0.00
C ARG A 334 4.59 22.70 -0.18
N HIS A 335 5.02 21.97 0.85
CA HIS A 335 6.17 21.08 0.79
C HIS A 335 5.94 19.91 -0.18
N LEU A 336 4.77 19.27 -0.16
CA LEU A 336 4.43 18.22 -1.13
C LEU A 336 4.31 18.76 -2.57
N GLN A 337 3.76 19.95 -2.77
CA GLN A 337 3.79 20.62 -4.08
C GLN A 337 5.22 20.87 -4.56
N THR A 338 6.13 21.19 -3.64
CA THR A 338 7.56 21.37 -3.94
C THR A 338 8.19 20.05 -4.42
N TYR A 339 7.85 18.92 -3.80
CA TYR A 339 8.28 17.60 -4.27
C TYR A 339 7.79 17.27 -5.68
N VAL A 340 6.54 17.61 -5.99
CA VAL A 340 5.98 17.39 -7.33
C VAL A 340 6.66 18.30 -8.36
N THR A 341 6.70 19.61 -8.10
CA THR A 341 7.33 20.58 -9.01
C THR A 341 8.83 20.35 -9.22
N SER A 342 9.53 19.82 -8.22
CA SER A 342 10.96 19.43 -8.31
C SER A 342 11.19 18.11 -9.04
N ARG A 343 10.11 17.49 -9.57
CA ARG A 343 10.11 16.17 -10.23
C ARG A 343 10.66 15.05 -9.35
N PHE A 344 10.48 15.19 -8.04
CA PHE A 344 10.89 14.17 -7.08
C PHE A 344 9.85 13.06 -6.98
N PHE A 345 8.57 13.45 -6.89
CA PHE A 345 7.41 12.58 -7.06
C PHE A 345 6.58 13.06 -8.23
N GLU A 346 6.27 12.18 -9.19
CA GLU A 346 5.35 12.56 -10.27
C GLU A 346 3.91 12.60 -9.78
N ASN A 347 3.57 11.69 -8.86
CA ASN A 347 2.22 11.54 -8.31
C ASN A 347 2.27 11.29 -6.81
N ILE A 348 1.52 12.10 -6.04
CA ILE A 348 1.33 11.93 -4.60
C ILE A 348 -0.15 11.76 -4.32
N PHE A 349 -0.50 10.72 -3.58
CA PHE A 349 -1.85 10.43 -3.12
C PHE A 349 -1.94 10.56 -1.60
N LEU A 350 -2.94 11.31 -1.14
CA LEU A 350 -3.30 11.43 0.26
C LEU A 350 -4.75 11.01 0.48
N PHE A 351 -4.99 10.38 1.63
CA PHE A 351 -6.29 9.84 2.02
C PHE A 351 -6.74 10.47 3.34
N PRO A 352 -7.29 11.70 3.28
CA PRO A 352 -7.75 12.42 4.46
C PRO A 352 -8.94 11.73 5.11
N THR A 353 -8.70 11.03 6.23
CA THR A 353 -9.74 10.49 7.12
C THR A 353 -9.17 10.15 8.50
N ASN A 354 -9.94 10.41 9.54
CA ASN A 354 -9.48 10.38 10.94
C ASN A 354 -9.20 8.97 11.46
N ASN A 355 -9.58 7.92 10.73
CA ASN A 355 -9.33 6.53 11.07
C ASN A 355 -9.16 5.74 9.76
N LEU A 356 -8.10 6.02 9.02
CA LEU A 356 -7.88 5.38 7.74
C LEU A 356 -7.83 3.85 7.88
N GLN A 357 -8.84 3.19 7.30
CA GLN A 357 -8.91 1.75 7.08
C GLN A 357 -8.15 1.43 5.79
N PRO A 358 -6.94 0.88 5.87
CA PRO A 358 -6.07 0.71 4.70
C PRO A 358 -6.65 -0.32 3.72
N LEU A 359 -7.37 -1.32 4.24
CA LEU A 359 -8.07 -2.32 3.44
C LEU A 359 -8.99 -1.68 2.38
N GLU A 360 -9.73 -0.61 2.72
CA GLU A 360 -10.61 0.09 1.79
C GLU A 360 -9.85 0.76 0.63
N LEU A 361 -8.58 1.12 0.84
CA LEU A 361 -7.73 1.73 -0.20
C LEU A 361 -7.20 0.71 -1.19
N THR A 362 -7.11 -0.56 -0.79
CA THR A 362 -6.46 -1.61 -1.57
C THR A 362 -7.00 -1.69 -2.99
N SER A 363 -8.33 -1.73 -3.14
CA SER A 363 -8.97 -1.85 -4.45
C SER A 363 -8.66 -0.65 -5.34
N PHE A 364 -8.62 0.55 -4.77
CA PHE A 364 -8.24 1.75 -5.52
C PHE A 364 -6.79 1.70 -5.97
N ILE A 365 -5.85 1.47 -5.04
CA ILE A 365 -4.41 1.51 -5.33
C ILE A 365 -4.06 0.43 -6.34
N THR A 366 -4.50 -0.80 -6.11
CA THR A 366 -4.14 -1.94 -6.97
C THR A 366 -4.77 -1.85 -8.36
N ASN A 367 -5.99 -1.32 -8.50
CA ASN A 367 -6.59 -1.08 -9.81
C ASN A 367 -5.92 0.10 -10.52
N LEU A 368 -5.64 1.20 -9.82
CA LEU A 368 -4.94 2.33 -10.40
C LEU A 368 -3.56 1.94 -10.91
N LEU A 369 -2.77 1.22 -10.10
CA LEU A 369 -1.46 0.73 -10.51
C LEU A 369 -1.55 -0.23 -11.69
N ASP A 370 -2.61 -1.04 -11.80
CA ASP A 370 -2.82 -1.92 -12.95
C ASP A 370 -2.96 -1.13 -14.26
N HIS A 371 -3.81 -0.12 -14.25
CA HIS A 371 -4.04 0.76 -15.39
C HIS A 371 -2.80 1.61 -15.74
N VAL A 372 -2.17 2.20 -14.73
CA VAL A 372 -1.08 3.15 -14.95
C VAL A 372 0.25 2.44 -15.23
N LEU A 373 0.63 1.46 -14.42
CA LEU A 373 1.94 0.83 -14.53
C LEU A 373 1.99 -0.26 -15.60
N PHE A 374 0.90 -1.03 -15.78
CA PHE A 374 0.92 -2.20 -16.68
C PHE A 374 0.23 -1.93 -18.02
N ARG A 375 -0.72 -1.00 -18.07
CA ARG A 375 -1.41 -0.61 -19.31
C ARG A 375 -0.96 0.73 -19.87
N HIS A 376 -0.08 1.45 -19.17
CA HIS A 376 0.44 2.76 -19.54
C HIS A 376 -0.65 3.81 -19.81
N GLU A 377 -1.78 3.70 -19.11
CA GLU A 377 -2.88 4.64 -19.26
C GLU A 377 -2.63 5.91 -18.43
N PRO A 378 -3.00 7.10 -18.93
CA PRO A 378 -2.76 8.35 -18.21
C PRO A 378 -3.46 8.37 -16.84
N ILE A 379 -2.68 8.63 -15.79
CA ILE A 379 -3.15 8.58 -14.39
C ILE A 379 -4.38 9.46 -14.13
N GLY A 380 -4.38 10.70 -14.65
CA GLY A 380 -5.49 11.64 -14.45
C GLY A 380 -6.81 11.15 -15.05
N THR A 381 -6.75 10.39 -16.15
CA THR A 381 -7.94 9.78 -16.78
C THR A 381 -8.39 8.53 -16.04
N MET A 382 -7.46 7.78 -15.47
CA MET A 382 -7.76 6.49 -14.83
C MET A 382 -8.28 6.61 -13.40
N ILE A 383 -7.95 7.67 -12.66
CA ILE A 383 -8.48 7.86 -11.31
C ILE A 383 -10.02 7.87 -11.30
N PRO A 384 -10.74 8.70 -12.12
CA PRO A 384 -12.20 8.65 -12.18
C PRO A 384 -12.76 7.30 -12.60
N VAL A 385 -12.10 6.60 -13.52
CA VAL A 385 -12.52 5.28 -14.02
C VAL A 385 -12.48 4.25 -12.89
N VAL A 386 -11.35 4.17 -12.19
CA VAL A 386 -11.18 3.25 -11.05
C VAL A 386 -12.15 3.59 -9.93
N LEU A 387 -12.37 4.87 -9.64
CA LEU A 387 -13.26 5.29 -8.56
C LEU A 387 -14.73 4.99 -8.83
N LYS A 388 -15.17 4.91 -10.09
CA LYS A 388 -16.58 4.70 -10.47
C LYS A 388 -17.23 3.51 -9.76
N GLU A 389 -16.46 2.46 -9.49
CA GLU A 389 -16.93 1.22 -8.87
C GLU A 389 -16.67 1.16 -7.35
N LEU A 390 -15.95 2.13 -6.80
CA LEU A 390 -15.47 2.14 -5.42
C LEU A 390 -16.33 3.04 -4.52
N SER A 391 -17.62 2.70 -4.41
CA SER A 391 -18.55 3.45 -3.57
C SER A 391 -18.27 3.30 -2.06
N THR A 392 -17.73 2.17 -1.61
CA THR A 392 -17.36 1.93 -0.20
C THR A 392 -16.22 2.84 0.21
N LEU A 393 -15.19 2.96 -0.63
CA LEU A 393 -14.09 3.90 -0.45
C LEU A 393 -14.59 5.35 -0.33
N GLY A 394 -15.62 5.71 -1.09
CA GLY A 394 -16.21 7.05 -1.07
C GLY A 394 -16.96 7.39 0.21
N LEU A 395 -17.46 6.37 0.91
CA LEU A 395 -18.02 6.52 2.26
C LEU A 395 -16.94 6.65 3.33
N HIS A 396 -15.72 6.20 3.03
CA HIS A 396 -14.63 6.09 3.98
C HIS A 396 -13.67 7.29 3.97
N THR A 397 -13.25 7.72 2.78
CA THR A 397 -12.25 8.78 2.62
C THR A 397 -12.56 9.67 1.43
N ARG A 398 -11.89 10.81 1.37
CA ARG A 398 -11.68 11.56 0.11
C ARG A 398 -10.29 11.22 -0.42
N ILE A 399 -9.96 11.64 -1.63
CA ILE A 399 -8.62 11.47 -2.19
C ILE A 399 -8.11 12.83 -2.64
N LEU A 400 -6.89 13.17 -2.22
CA LEU A 400 -6.15 14.30 -2.75
C LEU A 400 -5.00 13.76 -3.59
N HIS A 401 -4.98 14.10 -4.87
CA HIS A 401 -3.93 13.75 -5.80
C HIS A 401 -3.16 15.01 -6.17
N LEU A 402 -1.85 15.00 -5.93
CA LEU A 402 -0.94 16.01 -6.48
C LEU A 402 -0.20 15.37 -7.65
N GLY A 403 -0.23 16.04 -8.79
CA GLY A 403 0.41 15.57 -10.00
C GLY A 403 1.23 16.64 -10.69
N LEU A 404 2.13 16.21 -11.55
CA LEU A 404 2.95 17.08 -12.38
C LEU A 404 2.24 17.38 -13.72
N ARG A 405 2.19 18.65 -14.13
CA ARG A 405 1.78 19.06 -15.48
C ARG A 405 2.64 20.21 -15.99
N THR A 406 2.61 20.46 -17.30
CA THR A 406 3.21 21.66 -17.89
C THR A 406 2.18 22.78 -18.00
N ASP A 407 2.60 24.01 -17.69
CA ASP A 407 1.80 25.21 -17.99
C ASP A 407 1.87 25.55 -19.49
N SER A 408 1.14 26.58 -19.94
CA SER A 408 1.15 27.05 -21.33
C SER A 408 2.51 27.57 -21.81
N ARG A 409 3.47 27.77 -20.90
CA ARG A 409 4.85 28.18 -21.17
C ARG A 409 5.83 27.01 -21.10
N GLY A 410 5.34 25.78 -20.96
CA GLY A 410 6.16 24.57 -20.83
C GLY A 410 6.84 24.43 -19.47
N ARG A 411 6.51 25.24 -18.47
CA ARG A 411 7.07 25.11 -17.12
C ARG A 411 6.33 24.04 -16.35
N TRP A 412 7.08 23.25 -15.60
CA TRP A 412 6.53 22.27 -14.69
C TRP A 412 5.81 22.95 -13.52
N ILE A 413 4.54 22.60 -13.34
CA ILE A 413 3.70 23.05 -12.23
C ILE A 413 3.06 21.84 -11.56
N SER A 414 2.88 21.92 -10.24
CA SER A 414 2.04 20.98 -9.51
C SER A 414 0.58 21.38 -9.69
N TYR A 415 -0.26 20.43 -10.06
CA TYR A 415 -1.71 20.54 -9.87
C TYR A 415 -2.12 19.68 -8.68
N ALA A 416 -3.28 20.00 -8.12
CA ALA A 416 -3.88 19.22 -7.06
C ALA A 416 -5.35 19.00 -7.41
N ASP A 417 -5.76 17.75 -7.50
CA ASP A 417 -7.15 17.37 -7.70
C ASP A 417 -7.67 16.66 -6.46
N ARG A 418 -8.88 17.06 -6.03
CA ARG A 418 -9.63 16.33 -5.01
C ARG A 418 -10.71 15.48 -5.65
N TYR A 419 -10.81 14.24 -5.19
CA TYR A 419 -11.88 13.33 -5.53
C TYR A 419 -12.78 13.17 -4.33
N VAL A 420 -14.05 13.55 -4.52
CA VAL A 420 -15.05 13.57 -3.45
C VAL A 420 -16.23 12.73 -3.90
N TRP A 421 -16.54 11.70 -3.12
CA TRP A 421 -17.74 10.91 -3.33
C TRP A 421 -18.96 11.65 -2.80
N THR A 422 -20.06 11.59 -3.53
CA THR A 422 -21.30 12.30 -3.19
C THR A 422 -22.49 11.38 -3.34
N GLN A 423 -23.44 11.51 -2.42
CA GLN A 423 -24.70 10.79 -2.47
C GLN A 423 -25.77 11.58 -1.72
N ARG A 424 -27.00 11.58 -2.23
CA ARG A 424 -28.07 12.50 -1.80
C ARG A 424 -28.36 12.52 -0.29
N THR A 425 -28.16 11.40 0.41
CA THR A 425 -28.54 11.21 1.82
C THR A 425 -27.35 11.02 2.75
N ARG A 426 -26.36 10.21 2.36
CA ARG A 426 -25.19 9.85 3.18
C ARG A 426 -24.10 10.93 3.15
N ARG A 427 -23.85 11.49 1.96
CA ARG A 427 -22.78 12.47 1.76
C ARG A 427 -23.20 13.56 0.76
N PRO A 428 -24.26 14.33 1.08
CA PRO A 428 -24.82 15.29 0.14
C PRO A 428 -23.79 16.40 -0.12
N TRP A 429 -23.51 16.66 -1.40
CA TRP A 429 -22.42 17.57 -1.80
C TRP A 429 -21.05 17.16 -1.23
N GLY A 430 -20.83 15.89 -0.89
CA GLY A 430 -19.54 15.42 -0.38
C GLY A 430 -19.25 15.80 1.07
N LEU A 431 -20.24 16.34 1.79
CA LEU A 431 -20.16 16.64 3.21
C LEU A 431 -20.62 15.46 4.05
N ASP A 432 -19.90 15.21 5.15
CA ASP A 432 -20.26 14.17 6.11
C ASP A 432 -21.41 14.65 6.99
N ALA A 433 -22.52 13.89 6.98
CA ALA A 433 -23.61 14.13 7.91
C ALA A 433 -23.16 13.74 9.33
N PRO A 434 -23.54 14.49 10.38
CA PRO A 434 -23.18 14.11 11.74
C PRO A 434 -23.70 12.72 12.09
N ALA A 435 -22.87 11.91 12.75
CA ALA A 435 -23.21 10.52 13.05
C ALA A 435 -24.40 10.39 14.02
N PHE A 436 -24.61 11.37 14.89
CA PHE A 436 -25.73 11.45 15.83
C PHE A 436 -26.16 12.90 16.06
N CYS A 437 -27.40 13.10 16.47
CA CYS A 437 -27.89 14.41 16.85
C CYS A 437 -27.46 14.76 18.28
N PRO A 438 -26.79 15.90 18.53
CA PRO A 438 -26.34 16.25 19.88
C PRO A 438 -27.48 16.60 20.85
N GLN A 439 -28.69 16.91 20.34
CA GLN A 439 -29.84 17.24 21.19
C GLN A 439 -30.63 16.01 21.64
N CYS A 440 -30.87 15.06 20.74
CA CYS A 440 -31.71 13.89 21.03
C CYS A 440 -30.93 12.56 21.02
N ASN A 441 -29.62 12.59 20.79
CA ASN A 441 -28.72 11.43 20.70
C ASN A 441 -29.13 10.35 19.68
N THR A 442 -30.06 10.67 18.77
CA THR A 442 -30.50 9.70 17.74
C THR A 442 -29.43 9.58 16.66
N ILE A 443 -28.94 8.35 16.47
CA ILE A 443 -27.92 7.98 15.48
C ILE A 443 -28.49 8.07 14.06
N LYS A 444 -27.72 8.63 13.12
CA LYS A 444 -28.06 8.73 11.69
C LYS A 444 -29.46 9.32 11.43
N SER A 445 -29.87 10.26 12.28
CA SER A 445 -31.20 10.87 12.25
C SER A 445 -31.32 12.04 11.27
N PHE A 446 -30.23 12.52 10.70
CA PHE A 446 -30.26 13.66 9.80
C PHE A 446 -30.83 13.26 8.43
N ARG A 447 -31.91 13.93 8.01
CA ARG A 447 -32.52 13.80 6.67
C ARG A 447 -32.92 15.19 6.17
N GLY A 448 -33.49 15.26 4.95
CA GLY A 448 -34.02 16.52 4.42
C GLY A 448 -32.95 17.59 4.22
N VAL A 449 -31.78 17.20 3.68
CA VAL A 449 -30.65 18.12 3.53
C VAL A 449 -30.93 19.17 2.47
N GLU A 450 -30.74 20.43 2.80
CA GLU A 450 -31.01 21.59 1.95
C GLU A 450 -29.74 22.44 1.81
N ARG A 451 -29.56 23.03 0.62
CA ARG A 451 -28.53 24.05 0.38
C ARG A 451 -29.23 25.40 0.39
N LEU A 452 -28.83 26.25 1.32
CA LEU A 452 -29.47 27.53 1.60
C LEU A 452 -28.44 28.66 1.46
N GLU A 453 -28.91 29.88 1.28
CA GLU A 453 -28.08 31.07 1.40
C GLU A 453 -28.08 31.53 2.86
N GLY A 454 -26.89 31.65 3.44
CA GLY A 454 -26.67 32.08 4.80
C GLY A 454 -26.87 33.60 4.96
N PRO A 455 -26.92 34.10 6.22
CA PRO A 455 -27.11 35.53 6.51
C PRO A 455 -26.01 36.43 5.94
N ASP A 456 -24.83 35.88 5.71
CA ASP A 456 -23.65 36.52 5.14
C ASP A 456 -23.53 36.36 3.62
N GLY A 457 -24.58 35.82 2.97
CA GLY A 457 -24.58 35.50 1.53
C GLY A 457 -23.76 34.26 1.17
N LYS A 458 -23.18 33.55 2.15
CA LYS A 458 -22.46 32.30 1.88
C LYS A 458 -23.42 31.14 1.77
N LEU A 459 -23.13 30.19 0.87
CA LEU A 459 -23.96 29.00 0.76
C LEU A 459 -23.68 28.06 1.93
N VAL A 460 -24.74 27.59 2.57
CA VAL A 460 -24.66 26.65 3.69
C VAL A 460 -25.45 25.39 3.37
N VAL A 461 -25.03 24.26 3.94
CA VAL A 461 -25.78 23.01 3.88
C VAL A 461 -26.37 22.74 5.25
N GLN A 462 -27.69 22.63 5.30
CA GLN A 462 -28.42 22.37 6.54
C GLN A 462 -28.87 20.92 6.61
N PHE A 463 -28.47 20.24 7.69
CA PHE A 463 -28.89 18.89 8.06
C PHE A 463 -29.95 18.99 9.15
N LYS A 464 -31.19 18.56 8.87
CA LYS A 464 -32.30 18.58 9.84
C LYS A 464 -32.40 17.22 10.54
N CYS A 465 -32.47 17.22 11.86
CA CYS A 465 -32.67 15.99 12.63
C CYS A 465 -34.13 15.52 12.52
N HIS A 466 -34.33 14.22 12.26
CA HIS A 466 -35.64 13.55 12.26
C HIS A 466 -35.81 12.60 13.45
N GLY A 467 -35.05 12.80 14.53
CA GLY A 467 -35.28 12.11 15.79
C GLY A 467 -36.66 12.47 16.37
N ALA A 468 -37.27 11.57 17.14
CA ALA A 468 -38.59 11.80 17.72
C ALA A 468 -38.60 13.12 18.52
N ASN A 469 -39.52 14.02 18.18
CA ASN A 469 -39.68 15.34 18.79
C ASN A 469 -38.43 16.25 18.75
N CYS A 470 -37.46 15.98 17.86
CA CYS A 470 -36.26 16.79 17.73
C CYS A 470 -36.37 17.76 16.55
N ARG A 471 -36.03 19.04 16.77
CA ARG A 471 -35.98 20.08 15.73
C ARG A 471 -34.56 20.61 15.48
N ALA A 472 -33.55 19.93 16.02
CA ALA A 472 -32.16 20.30 15.80
C ALA A 472 -31.84 20.40 14.31
N ALA A 473 -31.10 21.43 13.94
CA ALA A 473 -30.49 21.54 12.63
C ALA A 473 -28.99 21.80 12.81
N VAL A 474 -28.17 21.15 11.99
CA VAL A 474 -26.73 21.42 11.90
C VAL A 474 -26.48 22.09 10.56
N THR A 475 -25.88 23.26 10.59
CA THR A 475 -25.56 24.03 9.39
C THR A 475 -24.05 23.99 9.17
N VAL A 476 -23.63 23.60 7.96
CA VAL A 476 -22.23 23.55 7.56
C VAL A 476 -22.02 24.60 6.46
N PRO A 477 -21.20 25.64 6.69
CA PRO A 477 -20.87 26.60 5.64
C PRO A 477 -20.08 25.91 4.53
N LEU A 478 -20.36 26.27 3.27
CA LEU A 478 -19.57 25.82 2.14
C LEU A 478 -18.46 26.85 1.86
N THR A 479 -17.27 26.34 1.58
CA THR A 479 -16.17 27.13 1.03
C THR A 479 -16.42 27.41 -0.45
N SER A 480 -15.71 28.40 -1.00
CA SER A 480 -15.70 28.69 -2.43
C SER A 480 -15.40 27.46 -3.30
N ALA A 481 -14.51 26.58 -2.82
CA ALA A 481 -14.19 25.32 -3.50
C ALA A 481 -15.38 24.36 -3.54
N GLU A 482 -16.18 24.29 -2.47
CA GLU A 482 -17.33 23.38 -2.37
C GLU A 482 -18.59 23.91 -3.05
N TYR A 483 -18.63 25.18 -3.45
CA TYR A 483 -19.78 25.74 -4.15
C TYR A 483 -20.09 25.02 -5.46
N LYS A 484 -19.07 24.45 -6.11
CA LYS A 484 -19.21 23.69 -7.37
C LYS A 484 -19.60 22.23 -7.14
N LEU A 485 -19.62 21.74 -5.90
CA LEU A 485 -20.06 20.37 -5.63
C LEU A 485 -21.53 20.21 -6.01
N VAL A 486 -21.85 19.05 -6.58
CA VAL A 486 -23.22 18.63 -6.87
C VAL A 486 -23.71 17.73 -5.75
N ARG A 487 -25.02 17.75 -5.45
CA ARG A 487 -25.63 17.02 -4.31
C ARG A 487 -25.37 15.51 -4.31
N GLY A 488 -25.03 14.95 -5.47
CA GLY A 488 -24.86 13.52 -5.68
C GLY A 488 -26.18 12.83 -6.04
N PRO A 489 -26.10 11.66 -6.70
CA PRO A 489 -27.24 10.88 -7.14
C PRO A 489 -28.07 10.27 -5.98
N ARG A 490 -29.26 9.76 -6.29
CA ARG A 490 -30.13 9.03 -5.32
C ARG A 490 -29.63 7.60 -5.10
N GLU A 491 -28.98 7.06 -6.12
CA GLU A 491 -28.49 5.71 -6.26
C GLU A 491 -27.57 5.35 -5.08
N PRO A 492 -27.66 4.12 -4.53
CA PRO A 492 -26.86 3.71 -3.39
C PRO A 492 -25.34 3.81 -3.63
N CYS A 493 -24.90 3.61 -4.87
CA CYS A 493 -23.50 3.70 -5.27
C CYS A 493 -22.94 5.13 -5.25
N GLY A 494 -23.80 6.16 -5.16
CA GLY A 494 -23.38 7.55 -5.21
C GLY A 494 -22.66 7.91 -6.52
N GLY A 495 -21.84 8.94 -6.46
CA GLY A 495 -21.00 9.35 -7.59
C GLY A 495 -19.77 10.13 -7.13
N TRP A 496 -18.62 9.79 -7.69
CA TRP A 496 -17.38 10.54 -7.50
C TRP A 496 -17.36 11.80 -8.35
N GLN A 497 -16.83 12.87 -7.79
CA GLN A 497 -16.60 14.13 -8.48
C GLN A 497 -15.13 14.52 -8.33
N GLN A 498 -14.53 14.98 -9.43
CA GLN A 498 -13.18 15.55 -9.46
C GLN A 498 -13.27 17.06 -9.47
N HIS A 499 -12.48 17.72 -8.63
CA HIS A 499 -12.40 19.18 -8.54
C HIS A 499 -10.97 19.62 -8.33
N ASP A 500 -10.58 20.72 -8.95
CA ASP A 500 -9.31 21.41 -8.64
C ASP A 500 -9.29 21.75 -7.14
N PHE A 501 -8.20 21.38 -6.49
CA PHE A 501 -7.96 21.63 -5.08
C PHE A 501 -7.08 22.85 -4.91
N GLN A 502 -7.63 23.84 -4.22
CA GLN A 502 -6.88 25.01 -3.76
C GLN A 502 -6.84 24.99 -2.25
N TRP A 503 -5.66 25.29 -1.70
CA TRP A 503 -5.48 25.34 -0.26
C TRP A 503 -6.49 26.30 0.38
N ASN A 504 -7.28 25.77 1.31
CA ASN A 504 -8.23 26.52 2.10
C ASN A 504 -8.29 25.86 3.50
N GLU A 505 -7.98 26.63 4.53
CA GLU A 505 -7.89 26.14 5.91
C GLU A 505 -9.23 25.62 6.43
N GLU A 506 -10.35 26.31 6.14
CA GLU A 506 -11.70 25.89 6.51
C GLU A 506 -12.14 24.62 5.77
N LEU A 507 -11.69 24.47 4.52
CA LEU A 507 -11.94 23.26 3.75
C LEU A 507 -11.19 22.08 4.39
N LEU A 508 -9.93 22.26 4.75
CA LEU A 508 -9.11 21.19 5.30
C LEU A 508 -9.43 20.81 6.74
N GLY A 509 -9.93 21.75 7.55
CA GLY A 509 -10.50 21.41 8.86
C GLY A 509 -11.73 20.49 8.78
N ARG A 510 -12.34 20.34 7.59
CA ARG A 510 -13.48 19.45 7.31
C ARG A 510 -13.13 18.25 6.43
N PHE A 511 -11.94 18.25 5.83
CA PHE A 511 -11.39 17.08 5.17
C PHE A 511 -10.95 16.08 6.22
#